data_AF-A0A8B6Y3R4-F1
#
_entry.id   AF-A0A8B6Y3R4-F1
#
_cell.length_a   1.000
_cell.length_b   1.000
_cell.length_c   1.000
_cell.angle_alpha   90.00
_cell.angle_beta   90.00
_cell.angle_gamma   90.00
#
_symmetry.space_group_name_H-M   'P 1'
#
loop_
_entity.id
_entity.type
_entity.pdbx_description
1 polymer ?
#
loop_
_entity_poly.entity_id
_entity_poly.type
_entity_poly.pdbx_seq_one_letter_code
_entity_poly.pdbx_strand_id
1 'polypeptide(L)'
;MGWQEHRALIKSVSESFLIYNIDETGITTVPNKPSNVNAICGKKQVGCLTSAEHGQLVTVEIWMSASGNFVPPLFVFPRVHMKYELMDAAPPSLIAVCHPSGWMQSNTFVTWFMHFVKYVSPTKHEPVLLKLDGHKTHTSSLKVINLACQNNVILLCLPPHCSHRL
;
A
#
# COMPACT_ATOMS: atom_id res chain seq x y z
N MET A 1 4.58 -28.48 3.53
CA MET A 1 3.25 -28.24 2.96
C MET A 1 3.29 -28.57 1.49
N GLY A 2 2.51 -29.56 1.07
CA GLY A 2 2.51 -30.06 -0.30
C GLY A 2 1.69 -29.16 -1.23
N TRP A 3 2.01 -29.17 -2.53
CA TRP A 3 1.30 -28.41 -3.58
C TRP A 3 -0.23 -28.64 -3.61
N GLN A 4 -0.70 -29.81 -3.16
CA GLN A 4 -2.13 -30.11 -3.10
C GLN A 4 -2.85 -29.42 -1.92
N GLU A 5 -2.17 -29.22 -0.79
CA GLU A 5 -2.72 -28.51 0.38
C GLU A 5 -2.90 -27.02 0.07
N HIS A 6 -1.95 -26.41 -0.65
CA HIS A 6 -2.06 -25.03 -1.13
C HIS A 6 -3.27 -24.82 -2.06
N ARG A 7 -3.58 -25.77 -2.95
CA ARG A 7 -4.77 -25.69 -3.81
C ARG A 7 -6.07 -25.82 -3.03
N ALA A 8 -6.10 -26.65 -1.99
CA ALA A 8 -7.27 -26.79 -1.13
C ALA A 8 -7.53 -25.50 -0.32
N LEU A 9 -6.47 -24.88 0.20
CA LEU A 9 -6.54 -23.59 0.91
C LEU A 9 -6.97 -22.42 0.01
N ILE A 10 -6.48 -22.36 -1.24
CA ILE A 10 -6.93 -21.33 -2.19
C ILE A 10 -8.41 -21.54 -2.56
N LYS A 11 -8.87 -22.79 -2.67
CA LYS A 11 -10.30 -23.08 -2.88
C LYS A 11 -11.18 -22.79 -1.66
N SER A 12 -10.65 -22.86 -0.44
CA SER A 12 -11.41 -22.54 0.78
C SER A 12 -11.63 -21.04 0.96
N VAL A 13 -10.77 -20.19 0.39
CA VAL A 13 -10.99 -18.73 0.32
C VAL A 13 -11.93 -18.43 -0.86
N SER A 14 -13.21 -18.76 -0.69
CA SER A 14 -14.28 -18.48 -1.66
C SER A 14 -14.86 -17.07 -1.53
N GLU A 15 -14.70 -16.45 -0.37
CA GLU A 15 -15.32 -15.15 -0.06
C GLU A 15 -14.44 -13.98 -0.50
N SER A 16 -15.00 -13.08 -1.30
CA SER A 16 -14.29 -11.91 -1.83
C SER A 16 -13.80 -10.95 -0.73
N PHE A 17 -14.37 -11.02 0.47
CA PHE A 17 -13.95 -10.25 1.64
C PHE A 17 -12.59 -10.67 2.20
N LEU A 18 -12.14 -11.89 1.91
CA LEU A 18 -10.90 -12.48 2.46
C LEU A 18 -9.74 -12.46 1.47
N ILE A 19 -9.93 -11.85 0.30
CA ILE A 19 -8.90 -11.71 -0.74
C ILE A 19 -8.48 -10.24 -0.79
N TYR A 20 -7.23 -9.96 -0.42
CA TYR A 20 -6.68 -8.61 -0.45
C TYR A 20 -5.64 -8.47 -1.56
N ASN A 21 -5.70 -7.34 -2.26
CA ASN A 21 -4.65 -6.90 -3.16
C ASN A 21 -3.84 -5.78 -2.53
N ILE A 22 -2.57 -5.76 -2.89
CA ILE A 22 -1.56 -4.82 -2.43
C ILE A 22 -1.08 -4.02 -3.63
N ASP A 23 -0.98 -2.71 -3.46
CA ASP A 23 -0.27 -1.90 -4.45
C ASP A 23 0.41 -0.70 -3.80
N GLU A 24 1.55 -0.32 -4.38
CA GLU A 24 2.33 0.85 -3.99
C GLU A 24 2.05 1.98 -4.98
N THR A 25 1.69 3.15 -4.48
CA THR A 25 1.47 4.34 -5.31
C THR A 25 2.27 5.52 -4.82
N GLY A 26 2.81 6.30 -5.76
CA GLY A 26 3.51 7.54 -5.46
C GLY A 26 2.58 8.74 -5.62
N ILE A 27 2.42 9.53 -4.56
CA ILE A 27 1.66 10.78 -4.56
C ILE A 27 2.62 11.97 -4.52
N THR A 28 2.55 12.84 -5.52
CA THR A 28 3.38 14.05 -5.57
C THR A 28 2.70 15.20 -4.81
N THR A 29 3.45 15.90 -3.96
CA THR A 29 2.93 17.07 -3.20
C THR A 29 2.65 18.29 -4.07
N VAL A 30 3.17 18.33 -5.29
CA VAL A 30 2.90 19.36 -6.29
C VAL A 30 2.17 18.70 -7.47
N PRO A 31 1.00 19.22 -7.89
CA PRO A 31 0.30 18.71 -9.06
C PRO A 31 1.14 18.87 -10.33
N ASN A 32 1.29 17.80 -11.10
CA ASN A 32 1.97 17.84 -12.40
C ASN A 32 1.16 18.57 -13.49
N LYS A 33 -0.12 18.84 -13.24
CA LYS A 33 -0.99 19.61 -14.13
C LYS A 33 -1.55 20.80 -13.38
N PRO A 34 -1.58 22.01 -13.98
CA PRO A 34 -2.30 23.12 -13.40
C PRO A 34 -3.78 22.73 -13.28
N SER A 35 -4.39 23.06 -12.14
CA SER A 35 -5.83 22.92 -11.96
C SER A 35 -6.57 23.71 -13.05
N ASN A 36 -7.71 23.22 -13.52
CA ASN A 36 -8.59 24.03 -14.38
C ASN A 36 -9.00 25.29 -13.59
N VAL A 37 -8.64 26.46 -14.11
CA VAL A 37 -8.95 27.74 -13.49
C VAL A 37 -10.00 28.46 -14.33
N ASN A 38 -11.08 28.90 -13.69
CA ASN A 38 -12.04 29.78 -14.35
C ASN A 38 -11.41 31.17 -14.48
N ALA A 39 -11.23 31.63 -15.72
CA ALA A 39 -10.68 32.94 -16.04
C ALA A 39 -11.66 33.74 -16.92
N ILE A 40 -11.52 35.06 -16.88
CA ILE A 40 -12.30 35.96 -17.75
C ILE A 40 -11.97 35.64 -19.22
N CYS A 41 -13.01 35.57 -20.06
CA CYS A 41 -12.87 35.33 -21.49
C CYS A 41 -11.82 36.27 -22.11
N GLY A 42 -10.83 35.70 -22.81
CA GLY A 42 -9.73 36.45 -23.43
C GLY A 42 -8.43 36.53 -22.60
N LYS A 43 -8.44 36.16 -21.31
CA LYS A 43 -7.23 36.16 -20.47
C LYS A 43 -6.45 34.86 -20.64
N LYS A 44 -5.33 34.92 -21.36
CA LYS A 44 -4.46 33.75 -21.67
C LYS A 44 -3.44 33.42 -20.58
N GLN A 45 -3.11 34.37 -19.71
CA GLN A 45 -2.15 34.17 -18.63
C GLN A 45 -2.89 34.09 -17.29
N VAL A 46 -3.00 32.88 -16.77
CA VAL A 46 -3.57 32.57 -15.46
C VAL A 46 -2.44 31.98 -14.63
N GLY A 47 -2.05 32.67 -13.55
CA GLY A 47 -0.98 32.19 -12.66
C GLY A 47 -1.43 30.92 -11.95
N CYS A 48 -0.58 29.89 -11.97
CA CYS A 48 -0.71 28.73 -11.11
C CYS A 48 0.21 28.95 -9.91
N LEU A 49 -0.35 28.95 -8.69
CA LEU A 49 0.46 28.95 -7.47
C LEU A 49 0.96 27.51 -7.26
N THR A 50 2.21 27.24 -7.62
CA THR A 50 2.88 25.98 -7.27
C THR A 50 3.87 26.24 -6.14
N SER A 51 3.81 25.44 -5.07
CA SER A 51 4.68 25.61 -3.90
C SER A 51 6.16 25.26 -4.15
N ALA A 52 6.49 24.56 -5.25
CA ALA A 52 7.86 24.23 -5.66
C ALA A 52 7.92 23.85 -7.15
N GLU A 53 9.09 23.94 -7.79
CA GLU A 53 9.33 23.49 -9.17
C GLU A 53 9.19 21.96 -9.33
N HIS A 54 9.57 21.22 -8.28
CA HIS A 54 9.41 19.77 -8.18
C HIS A 54 8.79 19.42 -6.83
N GLY A 55 7.63 18.75 -6.84
CA GLY A 55 7.06 18.18 -5.62
C GLY A 55 7.87 16.99 -5.12
N GLN A 56 7.75 16.70 -3.83
CA GLN A 56 8.30 15.47 -3.25
C GLN A 56 7.32 14.33 -3.50
N LEU A 57 7.85 13.16 -3.84
CA LEU A 57 7.06 11.94 -3.99
C LEU A 57 6.91 11.28 -2.61
N VAL A 58 5.67 11.14 -2.16
CA VAL A 58 5.31 10.35 -0.98
C VAL A 58 4.85 8.99 -1.46
N THR A 59 5.51 7.92 -1.01
CA THR A 59 5.05 6.56 -1.29
C THR A 59 3.89 6.23 -0.35
N VAL A 60 2.83 5.65 -0.90
CA VAL A 60 1.65 5.19 -0.17
C VAL A 60 1.41 3.74 -0.50
N GLU A 61 1.27 2.94 0.56
CA GLU A 61 1.00 1.51 0.49
C GLU A 61 -0.49 1.28 0.81
N ILE A 62 -1.24 0.75 -0.15
CA ILE A 62 -2.71 0.62 -0.07
C ILE A 62 -3.15 -0.82 -0.28
N TRP A 63 -4.12 -1.23 0.53
CA TRP A 63 -4.63 -2.60 0.59
C TRP A 63 -6.14 -2.59 0.54
N MET A 64 -6.69 -3.35 -0.39
CA MET A 64 -8.13 -3.40 -0.63
C MET A 64 -8.58 -4.85 -0.82
N SER A 65 -9.66 -5.22 -0.15
CA SER A 65 -10.33 -6.49 -0.40
C SER A 65 -11.04 -6.44 -1.76
N ALA A 66 -11.30 -7.60 -2.36
CA ALA A 66 -12.11 -7.67 -3.57
C ALA A 66 -13.56 -7.16 -3.37
N SER A 67 -14.04 -7.11 -2.12
CA SER A 67 -15.33 -6.52 -1.75
C SER A 67 -15.29 -4.99 -1.52
N GLY A 68 -14.11 -4.38 -1.56
CA GLY A 68 -13.93 -2.93 -1.42
C GLY A 68 -13.65 -2.43 0.01
N ASN A 69 -13.39 -3.33 0.96
CA ASN A 69 -12.89 -2.94 2.28
C ASN A 69 -11.42 -2.53 2.16
N PHE A 70 -11.09 -1.35 2.67
CA PHE A 70 -9.70 -0.87 2.69
C PHE A 70 -9.13 -0.93 4.10
N VAL A 71 -7.85 -1.27 4.19
CA VAL A 71 -7.05 -1.13 5.40
C VAL A 71 -6.47 0.29 5.40
N PRO A 72 -6.44 1.00 6.55
CA PRO A 72 -5.83 2.33 6.60
C PRO A 72 -4.40 2.28 6.04
N PRO A 73 -4.06 3.20 5.12
CA PRO A 73 -2.82 3.10 4.36
C PRO A 73 -1.58 3.43 5.21
N LEU A 74 -0.40 3.04 4.73
CA LEU A 74 0.87 3.50 5.27
C LEU A 74 1.48 4.53 4.33
N PHE A 75 1.91 5.66 4.90
CA PHE A 75 2.62 6.71 4.18
C PHE A 75 4.12 6.64 4.48
N VAL A 76 4.94 6.74 3.44
CA VAL A 76 6.41 6.83 3.53
C VAL A 76 6.84 8.20 3.04
N PHE A 77 7.19 9.07 3.98
CA PHE A 77 7.64 10.43 3.67
C PHE A 77 9.16 10.45 3.38
N PRO A 78 9.61 11.14 2.30
CA PRO A 78 11.02 11.23 1.90
C PRO A 78 11.84 12.15 2.81
N ARG A 79 12.12 11.70 4.04
CA ARG A 79 12.82 12.47 5.07
C ARG A 79 13.38 11.59 6.19
N VAL A 80 14.26 12.18 7.01
CA VAL A 80 14.98 11.46 8.08
C VAL A 80 14.15 11.32 9.37
N HIS A 81 13.53 12.42 9.81
CA HIS A 81 12.79 12.46 11.08
C HIS A 81 11.29 12.39 10.84
N MET A 82 10.47 12.16 11.85
CA MET A 82 9.02 12.38 11.79
C MET A 82 8.67 13.80 12.26
N LYS A 83 7.52 14.33 11.88
CA LYS A 83 7.01 15.69 12.16
C LYS A 83 5.52 15.48 12.40
N TYR A 84 4.96 16.08 13.44
CA TYR A 84 3.56 15.86 13.77
C TYR A 84 2.64 16.45 12.68
N GLU A 85 3.09 17.52 12.04
CA GLU A 85 2.39 18.26 10.99
C GLU A 85 2.12 17.42 9.73
N LEU A 86 2.91 16.36 9.50
CA LEU A 86 2.68 15.46 8.35
C LEU A 86 1.44 14.59 8.50
N MET A 87 0.94 14.47 9.72
CA MET A 87 -0.25 13.71 10.06
C MET A 87 -1.43 14.63 10.38
N ASP A 88 -1.28 15.93 10.13
CA ASP A 88 -2.37 16.87 10.33
C ASP A 88 -3.52 16.53 9.38
N ALA A 89 -4.74 16.50 9.91
CA ALA A 89 -5.94 16.03 9.24
C ALA A 89 -5.85 14.61 8.60
N ALA A 90 -4.89 13.77 8.99
CA ALA A 90 -4.82 12.40 8.51
C ALA A 90 -6.04 11.58 9.00
N PRO A 91 -6.58 10.68 8.16
CA PRO A 91 -7.69 9.83 8.56
C PRO A 91 -7.31 8.95 9.76
N PRO A 92 -8.28 8.60 10.62
CA PRO A 92 -8.05 7.73 11.76
C PRO A 92 -7.39 6.41 11.34
N SER A 93 -6.47 5.92 12.18
CA SER A 93 -5.73 4.67 11.97
C SER A 93 -4.72 4.68 10.81
N LEU A 94 -4.54 5.79 10.09
CA LEU A 94 -3.42 5.95 9.16
C LEU A 94 -2.11 5.87 9.93
N ILE A 95 -1.15 5.14 9.36
CA ILE A 95 0.21 5.07 9.90
C ILE A 95 1.18 5.73 8.93
N ALA A 96 2.23 6.34 9.47
CA ALA A 96 3.25 6.97 8.64
C ALA A 96 4.65 6.68 9.18
N VAL A 97 5.59 6.56 8.25
CA VAL A 97 7.01 6.45 8.53
C VAL A 97 7.79 7.45 7.68
N CYS A 98 9.04 7.67 8.06
CA CYS A 98 9.95 8.54 7.34
C CYS A 98 11.17 7.74 6.92
N HIS A 99 11.56 7.88 5.66
CA HIS A 99 12.81 7.35 5.16
C HIS A 99 13.44 8.34 4.17
N PRO A 100 14.75 8.63 4.20
CA PRO A 100 15.36 9.66 3.35
C PRO A 100 15.13 9.46 1.85
N SER A 101 15.01 8.20 1.42
CA SER A 101 14.77 7.88 0.02
C SER A 101 13.29 8.06 -0.40
N GLY A 102 12.35 8.06 0.54
CA GLY A 102 10.91 8.03 0.26
C GLY A 102 10.36 6.66 -0.17
N TRP A 103 11.22 5.70 -0.50
CA TRP A 103 10.82 4.39 -1.00
C TRP A 103 10.53 3.38 0.12
N MET A 104 9.69 2.39 -0.20
CA MET A 104 9.42 1.25 0.68
C MET A 104 10.70 0.53 1.10
N GLN A 105 10.83 0.25 2.40
CA GLN A 105 11.94 -0.51 2.99
C GLN A 105 11.41 -1.82 3.57
N SER A 106 12.22 -2.87 3.63
CA SER A 106 11.78 -4.17 4.15
C SER A 106 11.27 -4.10 5.60
N ASN A 107 11.88 -3.27 6.46
CA ASN A 107 11.40 -3.09 7.83
C ASN A 107 10.08 -2.31 7.89
N THR A 108 9.92 -1.30 7.03
CA THR A 108 8.66 -0.55 6.86
C THR A 108 7.54 -1.49 6.45
N PHE A 109 7.82 -2.39 5.51
CA PHE A 109 6.86 -3.39 5.05
C PHE A 109 6.46 -4.36 6.18
N VAL A 110 7.39 -4.74 7.08
CA VAL A 110 7.04 -5.52 8.28
C VAL A 110 6.13 -4.74 9.23
N THR A 111 6.42 -3.46 9.49
CA THR A 111 5.56 -2.59 10.31
C THR A 111 4.15 -2.51 9.72
N TRP A 112 4.08 -2.34 8.40
CA TRP A 112 2.83 -2.34 7.67
C TRP A 112 2.10 -3.70 7.78
N PHE A 113 2.79 -4.83 7.65
CA PHE A 113 2.19 -6.16 7.77
C PHE A 113 1.57 -6.43 9.14
N MET A 114 2.24 -5.97 10.19
CA MET A 114 1.69 -6.05 11.56
C MET A 114 0.44 -5.19 11.72
N HIS A 115 0.41 -4.00 11.11
CA HIS A 115 -0.77 -3.15 11.10
C HIS A 115 -1.95 -3.81 10.36
N PHE A 116 -1.69 -4.46 9.23
CA PHE A 116 -2.68 -5.23 8.49
C PHE A 116 -3.27 -6.37 9.29
N VAL A 117 -2.42 -7.21 9.89
CA VAL A 117 -2.87 -8.33 10.73
C VAL A 117 -3.75 -7.82 11.87
N LYS A 118 -3.36 -6.70 12.50
CA LYS A 118 -4.15 -6.06 13.55
C LYS A 118 -5.52 -5.60 13.05
N TYR A 119 -5.58 -5.01 11.86
CA TYR A 119 -6.82 -4.44 11.32
C TYR A 119 -7.77 -5.51 10.78
N VAL A 120 -7.25 -6.47 10.01
CA VAL A 120 -8.05 -7.53 9.38
C VAL A 120 -8.35 -8.67 10.36
N SER A 121 -7.50 -8.88 11.36
CA SER A 121 -7.64 -9.92 12.39
C SER A 121 -7.96 -11.33 11.84
N PRO A 122 -7.11 -11.91 10.96
CA PRO A 122 -7.41 -13.21 10.35
C PRO A 122 -7.43 -14.35 11.39
N THR A 123 -8.30 -15.33 11.18
CA THR A 123 -8.45 -16.49 12.07
C THR A 123 -8.14 -17.79 11.34
N LYS A 124 -8.02 -18.90 12.08
CA LYS A 124 -7.85 -20.24 11.47
C LYS A 124 -9.04 -20.66 10.61
N HIS A 125 -10.24 -20.17 10.94
CA HIS A 125 -11.47 -20.49 10.21
C HIS A 125 -11.70 -19.54 9.04
N GLU A 126 -11.16 -18.32 9.12
CA GLU A 126 -11.25 -17.28 8.10
C GLU A 126 -9.83 -16.80 7.75
N PRO A 127 -9.02 -17.64 7.08
CA PRO A 127 -7.69 -17.25 6.65
C PRO A 127 -7.81 -16.21 5.52
N VAL A 128 -6.86 -15.29 5.49
CA VAL A 128 -6.84 -14.22 4.50
C VAL A 128 -5.84 -14.55 3.40
N LEU A 129 -6.30 -14.49 2.14
CA LEU A 129 -5.43 -14.60 0.98
C LEU A 129 -4.92 -13.21 0.62
N LEU A 130 -3.60 -13.11 0.50
CA LEU A 130 -2.94 -11.87 0.25
C LEU A 130 -2.07 -11.90 -1.01
N LYS A 131 -2.39 -11.04 -1.98
CA LYS A 131 -1.70 -10.97 -3.27
C LYS A 131 -0.59 -9.92 -3.25
N LEU A 132 0.65 -10.37 -3.39
CA LEU A 132 1.85 -9.54 -3.45
C LEU A 132 2.34 -9.43 -4.89
N ASP A 133 2.78 -8.24 -5.30
CA ASP A 133 3.64 -8.13 -6.47
C ASP A 133 5.01 -8.78 -6.19
N GLY A 134 5.71 -9.19 -7.25
CA GLY A 134 7.00 -9.88 -7.12
C GLY A 134 8.15 -8.98 -6.66
N HIS A 135 7.90 -7.78 -6.12
CA HIS A 135 8.95 -6.85 -5.77
C HIS A 135 9.82 -7.39 -4.61
N LYS A 136 11.13 -7.08 -4.64
CA LYS A 136 12.11 -7.68 -3.72
C LYS A 136 11.85 -7.33 -2.25
N THR A 137 11.26 -6.17 -1.98
CA THR A 137 10.87 -5.74 -0.62
C THR A 137 9.77 -6.63 -0.03
N HIS A 138 8.90 -7.16 -0.88
CA HIS A 138 7.74 -7.98 -0.50
C HIS A 138 8.10 -9.47 -0.41
N THR A 139 8.99 -9.93 -1.28
CA THR A 139 9.29 -11.36 -1.47
C THR A 139 10.51 -11.86 -0.69
N SER A 140 11.44 -10.98 -0.29
CA SER A 140 12.72 -11.40 0.31
C SER A 140 12.73 -11.43 1.85
N SER A 141 11.62 -11.11 2.52
CA SER A 141 11.58 -11.01 3.97
C SER A 141 11.08 -12.28 4.64
N LEU A 142 12.00 -13.12 5.15
CA LEU A 142 11.67 -14.28 5.98
C LEU A 142 10.78 -13.91 7.18
N LYS A 143 10.92 -12.68 7.70
CA LYS A 143 10.09 -12.17 8.79
C LYS A 143 8.61 -12.10 8.40
N VAL A 144 8.30 -11.58 7.21
CA VAL A 144 6.92 -11.47 6.72
C VAL A 144 6.33 -12.86 6.52
N ILE A 145 7.08 -13.79 5.92
CA ILE A 145 6.62 -15.16 5.70
C ILE A 145 6.27 -15.83 7.03
N ASN A 146 7.14 -15.70 8.04
CA ASN A 146 6.88 -16.25 9.37
C ASN A 146 5.67 -15.61 10.04
N LEU A 147 5.54 -14.28 9.97
CA LEU A 147 4.40 -13.56 10.51
C LEU A 147 3.09 -13.96 9.81
N ALA A 148 3.13 -14.19 8.49
CA ALA A 148 1.96 -14.62 7.73
C ALA A 148 1.49 -16.01 8.16
N CYS A 149 2.43 -16.96 8.27
CA CYS A 149 2.14 -18.30 8.79
C CYS A 149 1.56 -18.27 10.21
N GLN A 150 2.07 -17.40 11.09
CA GLN A 150 1.60 -17.28 12.47
C GLN A 150 0.22 -16.64 12.60
N ASN A 151 -0.17 -15.80 11.63
CA ASN A 151 -1.39 -14.99 11.69
C ASN A 151 -2.45 -15.40 10.65
N ASN A 152 -2.40 -16.65 10.15
CA ASN A 152 -3.38 -17.19 9.20
C ASN A 152 -3.52 -16.37 7.91
N VAL A 153 -2.40 -15.80 7.44
CA VAL A 153 -2.33 -15.08 6.17
C VAL A 153 -1.63 -15.96 5.14
N ILE A 154 -2.28 -16.21 4.02
CA ILE A 154 -1.74 -16.95 2.88
C ILE A 154 -1.14 -15.94 1.91
N LEU A 155 0.18 -16.00 1.72
CA LEU A 155 0.87 -15.13 0.76
C LEU A 155 0.84 -15.75 -0.65
N LEU A 156 0.34 -14.99 -1.63
CA LEU A 156 0.39 -15.31 -3.05
C LEU A 156 1.26 -14.27 -3.76
N CYS A 157 2.49 -14.64 -4.07
CA CYS A 157 3.40 -13.79 -4.84
C CYS A 157 3.14 -13.99 -6.34
N LEU A 158 2.84 -12.90 -7.04
CA LEU A 158 2.70 -12.91 -8.48
C LEU A 158 4.08 -13.00 -9.16
N PRO A 159 4.17 -13.63 -10.35
CA PRO A 159 5.39 -13.57 -11.14
C PRO A 159 5.77 -12.10 -11.45
N PRO A 160 7.07 -11.80 -11.60
CA PRO A 160 7.49 -10.47 -12.02
C PRO A 160 6.87 -10.08 -13.36
N HIS A 161 6.52 -8.80 -13.51
CA HIS A 161 5.91 -8.20 -14.72
C HIS A 161 4.47 -8.64 -15.05
N CYS A 162 3.66 -9.01 -14.05
CA CYS A 162 2.25 -9.40 -14.22
C CYS A 162 1.22 -8.25 -14.14
N SER A 163 1.61 -6.98 -14.30
CA SER A 163 0.65 -5.84 -14.23
C SER A 163 -0.44 -5.87 -15.31
N HIS A 164 -0.25 -6.61 -16.42
CA HIS A 164 -1.14 -6.61 -17.58
C HIS A 164 -1.71 -7.99 -17.97
N ARG A 165 -1.45 -9.07 -17.23
CA ARG A 165 -1.76 -10.45 -17.67
C ARG A 165 -2.32 -11.36 -16.57
N LEU A 166 -3.35 -10.89 -15.86
CA LEU A 166 -4.12 -11.72 -14.93
C LEU A 166 -5.62 -11.51 -15.13
#